data_AF-A0A7J4PTP7-F1
#
_entry.id   AF-A0A7J4PTP7-F1
#
_cell.length_a   1.000
_cell.length_b   1.000
_cell.length_c   1.000
_cell.angle_alpha   90.00
_cell.angle_beta   90.00
_cell.angle_gamma   90.00
#
_symmetry.space_group_name_H-M   'P 1'
#
loop_
_entity.id
_entity.type
_entity.pdbx_description
1 polymer ?
#
loop_
_entity_poly.entity_id
_entity_poly.type
_entity_poly.pdbx_seq_one_letter_code
_entity_poly.pdbx_strand_id
1 'polypeptide(L)' 'MFTALMVLLAPALAVCAVDKVEIRGPATVVDGAAYNWGPQQFAGFYYDIDDNIGTESITLTTTNDTLDEPSGVV' A
#
# COMPACT_ATOMS: atom_id res chain seq x y z
N MET A 1 34.18 -36.58 14.51
CA MET A 1 33.65 -35.95 13.28
C MET A 1 32.14 -36.14 13.32
N PHE A 2 31.35 -35.06 13.43
CA PHE A 2 29.87 -34.95 13.25
C PHE A 2 29.19 -33.89 14.16
N THR A 3 29.93 -33.14 14.99
CA THR A 3 29.32 -32.06 15.80
C THR A 3 29.37 -30.68 15.14
N ALA A 4 30.08 -30.52 14.03
CA ALA A 4 30.24 -29.23 13.36
C ALA A 4 29.08 -28.86 12.41
N LEU A 5 28.29 -29.83 11.94
CA LEU A 5 27.21 -29.56 10.97
C LEU A 5 25.87 -29.18 11.63
N MET A 6 25.66 -29.54 12.90
CA MET A 6 24.41 -29.23 13.62
C MET A 6 24.35 -27.82 14.24
N VAL A 7 25.46 -27.09 14.29
CA VAL A 7 25.51 -25.74 14.89
C VAL A 7 25.28 -24.63 13.85
N LEU A 8 25.36 -24.94 12.54
CA LEU A 8 25.22 -23.95 11.46
C LEU A 8 23.77 -23.77 10.94
N LEU A 9 22.76 -24.39 11.56
CA LEU A 9 21.36 -24.25 11.13
C LEU A 9 20.54 -23.27 11.99
N ALA A 10 21.04 -22.88 13.17
CA ALA A 10 20.30 -22.02 14.10
C ALA A 10 20.14 -20.54 13.69
N PRO A 11 21.11 -19.87 13.03
CA PRO A 11 20.92 -18.46 12.66
C PRO A 11 20.12 -18.26 11.36
N ALA A 12 19.72 -19.34 10.65
CA ALA A 12 19.02 -19.24 9.37
C ALA A 12 17.48 -19.09 9.48
N LEU A 13 16.90 -19.24 10.68
CA LEU A 13 15.44 -19.27 10.87
C LEU A 13 14.82 -17.96 11.39
N ALA A 14 15.61 -16.89 11.58
CA ALA A 14 15.03 -15.58 11.85
C ALA A 14 14.58 -14.90 10.54
N VAL A 15 13.63 -15.53 9.83
CA VAL A 15 12.75 -14.78 8.93
C VAL A 15 11.87 -13.95 9.86
N CYS A 16 12.13 -12.65 9.91
CA CYS A 16 11.16 -11.72 10.47
C CYS A 16 9.94 -11.77 9.56
N ALA A 17 8.82 -12.33 10.04
CA ALA A 17 7.55 -12.17 9.35
C ALA A 17 7.26 -10.66 9.28
N VAL A 18 6.88 -10.17 8.10
CA VAL A 18 6.41 -8.80 7.98
C VAL A 18 4.97 -8.79 8.49
N ASP A 19 4.74 -8.18 9.65
CA ASP A 19 3.39 -8.17 10.25
C ASP A 19 2.44 -7.20 9.52
N LYS A 20 3.00 -6.22 8.81
CA LYS A 20 2.27 -5.21 8.06
C LYS A 20 3.02 -4.82 6.79
N VAL A 21 2.28 -4.69 5.70
CA VAL A 21 2.75 -4.13 4.44
C VAL A 21 2.01 -2.82 4.19
N GLU A 22 2.72 -1.84 3.63
CA GLU A 22 2.14 -0.59 3.19
C GLU A 22 2.02 -0.58 1.66
N ILE A 23 0.84 -0.20 1.15
CA ILE A 23 0.57 0.00 -0.27
C ILE A 23 0.25 1.47 -0.48
N ARG A 24 0.87 2.12 -1.47
CA ARG A 24 0.80 3.57 -1.69
C ARG A 24 0.21 3.89 -3.07
N GLY A 25 -0.54 4.99 -3.15
CA GLY A 25 -0.98 5.62 -4.40
C GLY A 25 -0.26 6.94 -4.65
N PRO A 26 -0.36 7.51 -5.87
CA PRO A 26 0.29 8.76 -6.24
C PRO A 26 -0.52 9.98 -5.76
N ALA A 27 0.07 10.82 -4.91
CA ALA A 27 -0.51 12.10 -4.50
C ALA A 27 0.57 13.17 -4.26
N THR A 28 0.18 14.43 -4.38
CA THR A 28 0.92 15.60 -3.93
C THR A 28 -0.04 16.47 -3.13
N VAL A 29 0.35 16.88 -1.94
CA VAL A 29 -0.53 17.67 -1.07
C VAL A 29 -0.28 19.15 -1.38
N VAL A 30 -1.17 19.75 -2.16
CA VAL A 30 -1.17 21.18 -2.48
C VAL A 30 -2.59 21.73 -2.40
N ASP A 31 -2.74 23.00 -2.04
CA ASP A 31 -4.04 23.66 -1.95
C ASP A 31 -4.85 23.53 -3.26
N GLY A 32 -6.10 23.09 -3.13
CA GLY A 32 -7.02 22.88 -4.24
C GLY A 32 -6.79 21.61 -5.07
N ALA A 33 -5.90 20.69 -4.67
CA ALA A 33 -5.75 19.42 -5.37
C ALA A 33 -6.94 18.47 -5.11
N ALA A 34 -7.29 17.72 -6.14
CA ALA A 34 -8.28 16.65 -6.07
C ALA A 34 -7.77 15.43 -6.84
N TYR A 35 -7.74 14.28 -6.17
CA TYR A 35 -7.36 13.00 -6.77
C TYR A 35 -8.56 12.06 -6.75
N ASN A 36 -8.90 11.49 -7.90
CA ASN A 36 -9.80 10.35 -7.97
C ASN A 36 -8.96 9.11 -8.26
N TRP A 37 -8.73 8.28 -7.24
CA TRP A 37 -8.00 7.03 -7.40
C TRP A 37 -8.98 5.90 -7.69
N GLY A 38 -8.83 5.28 -8.85
CA GLY A 38 -9.37 3.97 -9.14
C GLY A 38 -8.29 2.89 -9.06
N PRO A 39 -8.58 1.66 -9.51
CA PRO A 39 -7.68 0.52 -9.41
C PRO A 39 -6.35 0.69 -10.15
N GLN A 40 -6.30 1.56 -11.16
CA GLN A 40 -5.08 1.88 -11.90
C GLN A 40 -4.20 2.92 -11.18
N GLN A 41 -4.74 3.67 -10.22
CA GLN A 41 -3.99 4.64 -9.42
C GLN A 41 -3.57 4.07 -8.06
N PHE A 42 -4.39 3.19 -7.46
CA PHE A 42 -4.12 2.63 -6.15
C PHE A 42 -4.17 1.11 -6.16
N ALA A 43 -2.99 0.49 -6.05
CA ALA A 43 -2.82 -0.97 -6.09
C ALA A 43 -3.42 -1.72 -4.87
N GLY A 44 -3.97 -0.99 -3.90
CA GLY A 44 -4.72 -1.59 -2.80
C GLY A 44 -6.13 -2.01 -3.22
N PHE A 45 -6.66 -1.49 -4.33
CA PHE A 45 -7.96 -1.88 -4.86
C PHE A 45 -7.90 -3.19 -5.65
N TYR A 46 -9.01 -3.91 -5.63
CA TYR A 46 -9.22 -5.07 -6.47
C TYR A 46 -9.21 -4.68 -7.95
N TYR A 47 -8.52 -5.49 -8.75
CA TYR A 47 -8.49 -5.38 -10.19
C TYR A 47 -8.33 -6.77 -10.83
N ASP A 48 -9.25 -7.11 -11.72
CA ASP A 48 -9.13 -8.25 -12.61
C ASP A 48 -8.48 -7.80 -13.92
N ILE A 49 -7.29 -8.34 -14.22
CA ILE A 49 -6.53 -7.99 -15.42
C ILE A 49 -7.04 -8.70 -16.68
N ASP A 50 -7.64 -9.88 -16.53
CA ASP A 50 -8.12 -10.67 -17.65
C ASP A 50 -9.43 -10.09 -18.19
N ASP A 51 -10.32 -9.69 -17.27
CA ASP A 51 -11.61 -9.09 -17.61
C ASP A 51 -11.59 -7.55 -17.63
N ASN A 52 -10.47 -6.92 -17.23
CA ASN A 52 -10.32 -5.47 -17.11
C ASN A 52 -11.41 -4.86 -16.19
N ILE A 53 -11.66 -5.51 -15.05
CA ILE A 53 -12.69 -5.13 -14.07
C ILE A 53 -12.04 -4.55 -12.82
N GLY A 54 -12.47 -3.36 -12.42
CA GLY A 54 -12.25 -2.85 -11.08
C GLY A 54 -13.27 -1.76 -10.78
N THR A 55 -13.79 -1.77 -9.56
CA THR A 55 -15.04 -1.04 -9.22
C THR A 55 -14.89 -0.10 -8.02
N GLU A 56 -13.75 -0.16 -7.34
CA GLU A 56 -13.47 0.66 -6.18
C GLU A 56 -12.86 1.99 -6.61
N SER A 57 -13.22 3.04 -5.90
CA SER A 57 -12.62 4.36 -6.07
C SER A 57 -12.58 5.09 -4.74
N ILE A 58 -11.62 6.00 -4.60
CA ILE A 58 -11.55 6.94 -3.49
C ILE A 58 -11.22 8.32 -4.03
N THR A 59 -11.94 9.33 -3.56
CA THR A 59 -11.67 10.73 -3.85
C THR A 59 -10.95 11.37 -2.68
N LEU A 60 -9.83 12.02 -2.97
CA LEU A 60 -9.02 12.76 -2.00
C LEU A 60 -9.03 14.24 -2.38
N THR A 61 -9.37 15.14 -1.44
CA THR A 61 -9.33 16.60 -1.67
C THR A 61 -8.48 17.30 -0.62
N THR A 62 -7.80 18.37 -1.05
CA THR A 62 -6.90 19.14 -0.18
C THR A 62 -7.19 20.63 -0.24
N THR A 63 -7.16 21.27 0.92
CA THR A 63 -7.26 22.72 1.12
C THR A 63 -6.19 23.16 2.10
N ASN A 64 -5.58 24.33 1.91
CA ASN A 64 -4.47 24.85 2.73
C ASN A 64 -3.30 23.85 2.85
N ASP A 65 -2.94 23.20 1.74
CA ASP A 65 -1.86 22.20 1.69
C ASP A 65 -2.03 21.04 2.72
N THR A 66 -3.27 20.72 3.09
CA THR A 66 -3.63 19.55 3.92
C THR A 66 -4.80 18.80 3.32
N LEU A 67 -4.97 17.52 3.67
CA LEU A 67 -6.20 16.77 3.40
C LEU A 67 -7.39 17.46 4.06
N ASP A 68 -8.50 17.57 3.33
CA ASP A 68 -9.71 18.15 3.90
C ASP A 68 -10.28 17.23 4.98
N GLU A 69 -10.70 17.81 6.09
CA GLU A 69 -11.28 17.06 7.20
C GLU A 69 -12.63 17.67 7.58
N PRO A 70 -13.67 16.86 7.82
CA PRO A 70 -13.68 15.39 7.79
C PRO A 70 -14.01 14.79 6.41
N SER A 71 -14.24 15.63 5.39
CA SER A 71 -14.84 15.22 4.11
C SER A 71 -13.86 15.07 2.95
N GLY A 72 -12.55 15.16 3.20
CA GLY A 72 -11.53 15.06 2.15
C GLY A 72 -11.24 13.67 1.68
N VAL A 73 -11.97 12.68 2.17
CA VAL A 73 -11.90 11.28 1.74
C VAL A 73 -13.32 10.77 1.55
N VAL A 74 -13.65 10.38 0.31
CA VAL A 74 -14.98 9.87 -0.08
C VAL A 74 -14.85 8.62 -0.94
#